data_AF-A0A167HMC8-F1
#
_entry.id   AF-A0A167HMC8-F1
#
_cell.length_a   1.000
_cell.length_b   1.000
_cell.length_c   1.000
_cell.angle_alpha   90.00
_cell.angle_beta   90.00
_cell.angle_gamma   90.00
#
_symmetry.space_group_name_H-M   'P 1'
#
loop_
_entity.id
_entity.type
_entity.pdbx_description
1 polymer ?
#
loop_
_entity_poly.entity_id
_entity_poly.type
_entity_poly.pdbx_seq_one_letter_code
_entity_poly.pdbx_strand_id
1 'polypeptide(L)'
;MPSFSFIRSTGAIALLSLATLLAACGGGDPVESTTQVSHASLDEAAAKNPAMSEAPSPQFIDLLEESARLNALELEAAEKVVASGTGGAAWVGEPKLASKLVPIYRFFNTATNAHFFTASTEERDHIRANLPIFQFEGIAFYANLAPARGLSPVYRFYNTQTGVHLFTISESEKTNIQKNIPQFLYEGIAYYASQVTAAGTSSIRRFLVRDKGFHFYTSSAEEAARIRATLPNYIDEGPAYFALTSTWTQPVDVDLTIGSWVLTARDSANSSWTGSTLVFSQQAVSGENNTFHARVNFVRNGQPYGAEDFTGTLYASGRMEMSGYSVTPGYNLITANWRALLNVAGNQFLDGTWSRPDGRVISGNWTAVR
;
A
#
# COMPACT_ATOMS: atom_id res chain seq x y z
N MET A 1 14.14 70.03 33.61
CA MET A 1 14.59 70.45 34.96
C MET A 1 13.37 70.94 35.73
N PRO A 2 13.18 70.64 37.03
CA PRO A 2 13.62 69.51 37.88
C PRO A 2 12.39 68.64 38.31
N SER A 3 12.41 67.36 38.70
CA SER A 3 13.18 66.53 39.67
C SER A 3 12.93 66.82 41.16
N PHE A 4 12.82 65.70 41.92
CA PHE A 4 12.73 65.49 43.38
C PHE A 4 11.30 65.42 43.97
N SER A 5 10.77 64.35 44.59
CA SER A 5 11.20 63.08 45.23
C SER A 5 11.00 63.05 46.76
N PHE A 6 10.50 61.90 47.23
CA PHE A 6 10.41 61.33 48.59
C PHE A 6 9.28 61.75 49.54
N ILE A 7 8.52 60.75 50.03
CA ILE A 7 8.53 60.28 51.42
C ILE A 7 8.09 58.79 51.51
N ARG A 8 8.69 58.12 52.50
CA ARG A 8 8.84 56.69 52.87
C ARG A 8 7.51 55.96 53.18
N SER A 9 7.32 54.68 52.84
CA SER A 9 7.91 53.43 53.37
C SER A 9 7.60 53.11 54.85
N THR A 10 6.57 52.29 55.06
CA THR A 10 6.51 51.12 55.96
C THR A 10 5.63 50.11 55.19
N GLY A 11 5.87 48.82 55.05
CA GLY A 11 6.71 47.86 55.74
C GLY A 11 5.91 46.57 55.83
N ALA A 12 5.90 45.74 54.78
CA ALA A 12 5.45 44.34 54.85
C ALA A 12 6.15 43.52 53.76
N ILE A 13 7.06 42.67 54.21
CA ILE A 13 7.87 41.74 53.44
C ILE A 13 6.97 40.55 53.10
N ALA A 14 6.76 40.27 51.81
CA ALA A 14 6.25 38.99 51.33
C ALA A 14 7.20 38.47 50.25
N LEU A 15 8.00 37.48 50.62
CA LEU A 15 8.75 36.62 49.69
C LEU A 15 7.73 35.87 48.82
N LEU A 16 7.66 36.20 47.53
CA LEU A 16 6.95 35.38 46.55
C LEU A 16 8.01 34.73 45.64
N SER A 17 8.33 33.48 45.97
CA SER A 17 9.21 32.62 45.21
C SER A 17 8.59 32.22 43.87
N LEU A 18 9.38 32.39 42.83
CA LEU A 18 9.23 31.86 41.47
C LEU A 18 9.02 30.34 41.50
N ALA A 19 7.90 29.85 40.95
CA ALA A 19 7.70 28.43 40.67
C ALA A 19 7.02 28.27 39.30
N THR A 20 7.74 27.62 38.41
CA THR A 20 7.37 27.12 37.08
C THR A 20 6.16 26.18 37.13
N LEU A 21 5.14 26.44 36.29
CA LEU A 21 4.02 25.51 36.07
C LEU A 21 4.45 24.35 35.15
N LEU A 22 4.51 23.14 35.71
CA LEU A 22 4.30 21.90 34.95
C LEU A 22 2.80 21.57 35.04
N ALA A 23 2.12 21.57 33.89
CA ALA A 23 0.75 21.10 33.79
C ALA A 23 0.75 19.60 33.47
N ALA A 24 0.43 18.80 34.49
CA ALA A 24 0.03 17.40 34.38
C ALA A 24 -1.33 17.24 35.07
N CYS A 25 -2.39 17.09 34.27
CA CYS A 25 -3.72 16.60 34.65
C CYS A 25 -4.44 16.37 33.30
N GLY A 26 -4.88 15.17 32.91
CA GLY A 26 -5.52 14.15 33.73
C GLY A 26 -7.02 14.46 33.86
N GLY A 27 -7.71 14.75 32.75
CA GLY A 27 -9.15 14.99 32.71
C GLY A 27 -9.74 14.40 31.44
N GLY A 28 -10.46 13.29 31.57
CA GLY A 28 -11.26 12.69 30.51
C GLY A 28 -12.64 13.31 30.49
N ASP A 29 -13.16 13.50 29.27
CA ASP A 29 -14.55 13.79 28.92
C ASP A 29 -14.81 13.14 27.54
N PRO A 30 -16.07 12.83 27.21
CA PRO A 30 -16.61 11.48 27.18
C PRO A 30 -16.24 10.72 25.91
N VAL A 31 -16.05 9.41 26.09
CA VAL A 31 -16.13 8.43 25.02
C VAL A 31 -17.56 8.48 24.48
N GLU A 32 -17.79 9.18 23.36
CA GLU A 32 -18.76 8.68 22.40
C GLU A 32 -18.27 7.30 22.01
N SER A 33 -18.96 6.28 22.51
CA SER A 33 -18.80 4.89 22.08
C SER A 33 -19.30 4.76 20.64
N THR A 34 -18.57 5.35 19.70
CA THR A 34 -18.51 4.81 18.36
C THR A 34 -17.67 3.55 18.48
N THR A 35 -18.34 2.40 18.49
CA THR A 35 -17.68 1.11 18.24
C THR A 35 -16.84 1.27 16.98
N GLN A 36 -15.52 1.47 17.13
CA GLN A 36 -14.60 1.41 16.01
C GLN A 36 -14.57 -0.04 15.55
N VAL A 37 -15.41 -0.32 14.56
CA VAL A 37 -15.40 -1.60 13.83
C VAL A 37 -14.04 -1.67 13.14
N SER A 38 -13.24 -2.68 13.46
CA SER A 38 -11.91 -2.83 12.84
C SER A 38 -12.07 -3.11 11.36
N HIS A 39 -11.13 -2.64 10.53
CA HIS A 39 -11.20 -2.88 9.09
C HIS A 39 -11.33 -4.37 8.74
N ALA A 40 -10.63 -5.24 9.47
CA ALA A 40 -10.76 -6.69 9.33
C ALA A 40 -12.21 -7.20 9.51
N SER A 41 -13.00 -6.60 10.39
CA SER A 41 -14.40 -6.98 10.58
C SER A 41 -15.33 -6.42 9.48
N LEU A 42 -14.98 -5.30 8.84
CA LEU A 42 -15.69 -4.80 7.66
C LEU A 42 -15.35 -5.64 6.41
N ASP A 43 -14.09 -6.09 6.28
CA ASP A 43 -13.67 -7.01 5.22
C ASP A 43 -14.35 -8.38 5.34
N GLU A 44 -14.51 -8.88 6.57
CA GLU A 44 -15.25 -10.11 6.81
C GLU A 44 -16.75 -9.95 6.47
N ALA A 45 -17.33 -8.77 6.74
CA ALA A 45 -18.68 -8.44 6.32
C ALA A 45 -18.80 -8.34 4.79
N ALA A 46 -17.82 -7.74 4.11
CA ALA A 46 -17.72 -7.72 2.65
C ALA A 46 -17.69 -9.13 2.05
N ALA A 47 -16.98 -10.05 2.70
CA ALA A 47 -16.87 -11.42 2.24
C ALA A 47 -18.14 -12.25 2.45
N LYS A 48 -18.92 -11.95 3.50
CA LYS A 48 -20.14 -12.68 3.86
C LYS A 48 -21.39 -12.20 3.12
N ASN A 49 -21.38 -10.98 2.59
CA ASN A 49 -22.55 -10.40 1.92
C ASN A 49 -22.22 -9.99 0.46
N PRO A 50 -21.93 -10.96 -0.43
CA PRO A 50 -21.48 -10.64 -1.80
C PRO A 50 -22.59 -10.13 -2.74
N ALA A 51 -23.80 -9.86 -2.24
CA ALA A 51 -24.98 -9.73 -3.09
C ALA A 51 -25.32 -8.27 -3.42
N MET A 52 -25.09 -7.92 -4.68
CA MET A 52 -26.08 -7.14 -5.41
C MET A 52 -27.25 -8.05 -5.80
N SER A 53 -28.37 -7.98 -5.09
CA SER A 53 -29.61 -8.60 -5.59
C SER A 53 -30.41 -7.66 -6.49
N GLU A 54 -30.18 -6.35 -6.42
CA GLU A 54 -30.91 -5.34 -7.17
C GLU A 54 -29.96 -4.31 -7.80
N ALA A 55 -30.34 -3.82 -8.98
CA ALA A 55 -29.60 -2.77 -9.67
C ALA A 55 -29.64 -1.46 -8.87
N PRO A 56 -28.56 -0.66 -8.90
CA PRO A 56 -28.52 0.63 -8.21
C PRO A 56 -29.58 1.58 -8.77
N SER A 57 -30.17 2.42 -7.92
CA SER A 57 -31.12 3.42 -8.38
C SER A 57 -30.42 4.48 -9.24
N PRO A 58 -31.10 5.09 -10.23
CA PRO A 58 -30.53 6.18 -11.02
C PRO A 58 -30.02 7.33 -10.14
N GLN A 59 -30.77 7.68 -9.08
CA GLN A 59 -30.38 8.75 -8.15
C GLN A 59 -29.08 8.42 -7.41
N PHE A 60 -28.87 7.15 -7.05
CA PHE A 60 -27.62 6.72 -6.42
C PHE A 60 -26.44 6.82 -7.39
N ILE A 61 -26.65 6.45 -8.65
CA ILE A 61 -25.63 6.62 -9.69
C ILE A 61 -25.29 8.10 -9.91
N ASP A 62 -26.30 8.98 -9.99
CA ASP A 62 -26.07 10.42 -10.15
C ASP A 62 -25.24 11.00 -8.98
N LEU A 63 -25.43 10.50 -7.75
CA LEU A 63 -24.63 10.90 -6.60
C LEU A 63 -23.17 10.45 -6.70
N LEU A 64 -22.91 9.25 -7.23
CA LEU A 64 -21.55 8.76 -7.46
C LEU A 64 -20.84 9.55 -8.56
N GLU A 65 -21.55 9.86 -9.65
CA GLU A 65 -21.00 10.64 -10.76
C GLU A 65 -20.70 12.09 -10.32
N GLU A 66 -21.56 12.70 -9.50
CA GLU A 66 -21.29 14.01 -8.91
C GLU A 66 -20.11 13.96 -7.94
N SER A 67 -20.00 12.92 -7.10
CA SER A 67 -18.84 12.78 -6.20
C SER A 67 -17.54 12.69 -7.00
N ALA A 68 -17.55 11.94 -8.10
CA ALA A 68 -16.40 11.80 -8.98
C ALA A 68 -16.01 13.09 -9.69
N ARG A 69 -16.99 13.89 -10.11
CA ARG A 69 -16.76 15.21 -10.67
C ARG A 69 -16.02 16.12 -9.69
N LEU A 70 -16.32 16.06 -8.40
CA LEU A 70 -15.62 16.84 -7.37
C LEU A 70 -14.15 16.44 -7.26
N ASN A 71 -13.84 15.15 -7.36
CA ASN A 71 -12.46 14.68 -7.40
C ASN A 71 -11.71 15.25 -8.62
N ALA A 72 -12.31 15.12 -9.81
CA ALA A 72 -11.70 15.64 -11.04
C ALA A 72 -11.42 17.15 -10.97
N LEU A 73 -12.35 17.94 -10.42
CA LEU A 73 -12.17 19.38 -10.23
C LEU A 73 -11.04 19.72 -9.26
N GLU A 74 -10.89 18.95 -8.18
CA GLU A 74 -9.83 19.18 -7.20
C GLU A 74 -8.45 18.84 -7.77
N LEU A 75 -8.33 17.77 -8.56
CA LEU A 75 -7.09 17.44 -9.28
C LEU A 75 -6.74 18.49 -10.33
N GLU A 76 -7.72 18.95 -11.12
CA GLU A 76 -7.50 20.01 -12.12
C GLU A 76 -7.05 21.32 -11.46
N ALA A 77 -7.62 21.66 -10.30
CA ALA A 77 -7.21 22.82 -9.52
C ALA A 77 -5.76 22.67 -9.01
N ALA A 78 -5.39 21.48 -8.50
CA ALA A 78 -4.03 21.21 -8.07
C ALA A 78 -3.01 21.32 -9.21
N GLU A 79 -3.34 20.81 -10.40
CA GLU A 79 -2.48 20.93 -11.59
C GLU A 79 -2.28 22.40 -12.01
N LYS A 80 -3.34 23.23 -11.96
CA LYS A 80 -3.24 24.67 -12.25
C LYS A 80 -2.34 25.40 -11.25
N VAL A 81 -2.41 25.03 -9.96
CA VAL A 81 -1.54 25.60 -8.92
C VAL A 81 -0.07 25.30 -9.23
N VAL A 82 0.25 24.06 -9.61
CA VAL A 82 1.60 23.65 -10.00
C VAL A 82 2.07 24.39 -11.25
N ALA A 83 1.23 24.45 -12.29
CA ALA A 83 1.56 25.12 -13.56
C ALA A 83 1.80 26.63 -13.39
N SER A 84 1.09 27.28 -12.46
CA SER A 84 1.23 28.72 -12.20
C SER A 84 2.50 29.10 -11.44
N GLY A 85 3.23 28.13 -10.86
CA GLY A 85 4.39 28.39 -9.99
C GLY A 85 4.06 29.15 -8.69
N THR A 86 2.77 29.40 -8.42
CA THR A 86 2.30 30.12 -7.21
C THR A 86 2.19 29.19 -6.00
N GLY A 87 2.13 27.88 -6.21
CA GLY A 87 2.53 26.91 -5.20
C GLY A 87 4.04 27.07 -5.04
N GLY A 88 4.50 27.74 -3.97
CA GLY A 88 5.91 28.07 -3.78
C GLY A 88 6.87 26.89 -3.96
N ALA A 89 8.19 27.10 -3.84
CA ALA A 89 9.28 26.12 -4.03
C ALA A 89 9.15 24.76 -3.26
N ALA A 90 8.05 24.55 -2.55
CA ALA A 90 7.51 23.30 -2.04
C ALA A 90 6.81 22.36 -3.03
N TRP A 91 6.39 22.83 -4.21
CA TRP A 91 5.59 22.05 -5.17
C TRP A 91 6.39 21.54 -6.39
N VAL A 92 7.66 21.92 -6.52
CA VAL A 92 8.47 21.58 -7.69
C VAL A 92 9.18 20.24 -7.45
N GLY A 93 8.59 19.18 -7.99
CA GLY A 93 9.29 18.18 -8.81
C GLY A 93 10.25 17.20 -8.13
N GLU A 94 10.64 17.38 -6.87
CA GLU A 94 11.39 16.35 -6.14
C GLU A 94 10.56 15.85 -4.96
N PRO A 95 10.11 14.58 -4.96
CA PRO A 95 9.73 13.94 -3.72
C PRO A 95 10.98 13.92 -2.85
N LYS A 96 11.12 14.93 -1.99
CA LYS A 96 12.18 15.00 -0.97
C LYS A 96 12.02 13.74 -0.15
N LEU A 97 12.88 12.76 -0.45
CA LEU A 97 12.87 11.36 0.00
C LEU A 97 11.73 11.04 0.95
N ALA A 98 10.64 10.54 0.35
CA ALA A 98 9.49 9.97 1.02
C ALA A 98 9.94 9.21 2.27
N SER A 99 9.56 9.70 3.44
CA SER A 99 9.70 8.98 4.70
C SER A 99 8.94 7.64 4.56
N LYS A 100 9.68 6.54 4.41
CA LYS A 100 9.18 5.15 4.30
C LYS A 100 7.96 5.00 3.37
N LEU A 101 8.23 4.84 2.08
CA LEU A 101 7.25 4.25 1.18
C LEU A 101 6.91 2.84 1.66
N VAL A 102 5.64 2.48 1.58
CA VAL A 102 5.15 1.13 1.85
C VAL A 102 4.44 0.59 0.62
N PRO A 103 4.49 -0.73 0.40
CA PRO A 103 3.71 -1.36 -0.66
C PRO A 103 2.21 -1.23 -0.37
N ILE A 104 1.44 -0.92 -1.41
CA ILE A 104 -0.01 -1.00 -1.41
C ILE A 104 -0.41 -2.27 -2.15
N TYR A 105 -0.99 -3.20 -1.40
CA TYR A 105 -1.42 -4.51 -1.85
C TYR A 105 -2.78 -4.42 -2.54
N ARG A 106 -2.95 -5.12 -3.66
CA ARG A 106 -4.22 -5.22 -4.38
C ARG A 106 -4.80 -6.63 -4.26
N PHE A 107 -6.10 -6.68 -4.05
CA PHE A 107 -6.89 -7.90 -4.08
C PHE A 107 -8.03 -7.75 -5.08
N PHE A 108 -8.27 -8.80 -5.86
CA PHE A 108 -9.45 -8.93 -6.71
C PHE A 108 -10.54 -9.70 -5.96
N ASN A 109 -11.68 -9.06 -5.71
CA ASN A 109 -12.85 -9.72 -5.13
C ASN A 109 -13.60 -10.46 -6.24
N THR A 110 -13.51 -11.79 -6.23
CA THR A 110 -14.13 -12.66 -7.25
C THR A 110 -15.66 -12.70 -7.21
N ALA A 111 -16.27 -12.27 -6.11
CA ALA A 111 -17.72 -12.23 -5.98
C ALA A 111 -18.30 -10.96 -6.60
N THR A 112 -17.64 -9.81 -6.39
CA THR A 112 -18.11 -8.52 -6.89
C THR A 112 -17.44 -8.11 -8.21
N ASN A 113 -16.25 -8.63 -8.52
CA ASN A 113 -15.29 -8.13 -9.51
C ASN A 113 -14.72 -6.74 -9.18
N ALA A 114 -14.75 -6.32 -7.91
CA ALA A 114 -14.13 -5.09 -7.46
C ALA A 114 -12.68 -5.33 -6.98
N HIS A 115 -11.91 -4.24 -6.88
CA HIS A 115 -10.58 -4.27 -6.28
C HIS A 115 -10.61 -3.70 -4.87
N PHE A 116 -9.77 -4.27 -4.02
CA PHE A 116 -9.48 -3.80 -2.67
C PHE A 116 -8.00 -3.46 -2.54
N PHE A 117 -7.69 -2.38 -1.83
CA PHE A 117 -6.32 -1.96 -1.55
C PHE A 117 -6.05 -1.84 -0.07
N THR A 118 -4.87 -2.27 0.35
CA THR A 118 -4.39 -2.12 1.72
C THR A 118 -2.91 -1.85 1.80
N ALA A 119 -2.51 -1.02 2.76
CA ALA A 119 -1.12 -0.82 3.16
C ALA A 119 -0.72 -1.70 4.36
N SER A 120 -1.68 -2.33 5.04
CA SER A 120 -1.43 -3.15 6.23
C SER A 120 -1.06 -4.57 5.83
N THR A 121 0.10 -5.01 6.33
CA THR A 121 0.54 -6.41 6.19
C THR A 121 -0.37 -7.37 6.95
N GLU A 122 -0.93 -6.92 8.08
CA GLU A 122 -1.85 -7.69 8.91
C GLU A 122 -3.21 -7.87 8.22
N GLU A 123 -3.76 -6.81 7.62
CA GLU A 123 -5.00 -6.86 6.82
C GLU A 123 -4.79 -7.77 5.59
N ARG A 124 -3.67 -7.61 4.87
CA ARG A 124 -3.28 -8.49 3.76
C ARG A 124 -3.26 -9.96 4.20
N ASP A 125 -2.56 -10.26 5.30
CA ASP A 125 -2.39 -11.65 5.76
C ASP A 125 -3.70 -12.24 6.28
N HIS A 126 -4.53 -11.43 6.95
CA HIS A 126 -5.86 -11.83 7.38
C HIS A 126 -6.77 -12.17 6.20
N ILE A 127 -6.83 -11.31 5.17
CA ILE A 127 -7.65 -11.55 3.97
C ILE A 127 -7.20 -12.83 3.27
N ARG A 128 -5.89 -13.01 3.09
CA ARG A 128 -5.32 -14.22 2.46
C ARG A 128 -5.62 -15.50 3.23
N ALA A 129 -5.63 -15.44 4.55
CA ALA A 129 -5.86 -16.60 5.40
C ALA A 129 -7.34 -16.95 5.53
N ASN A 130 -8.23 -15.94 5.54
CA ASN A 130 -9.60 -16.13 6.01
C ASN A 130 -10.69 -15.84 4.96
N LEU A 131 -10.39 -15.06 3.90
CA LEU A 131 -11.39 -14.57 2.96
C LEU A 131 -11.12 -15.06 1.52
N PRO A 132 -11.46 -16.31 1.17
CA PRO A 132 -11.06 -16.96 -0.09
C PRO A 132 -11.65 -16.31 -1.36
N ILE A 133 -12.65 -15.44 -1.23
CA ILE A 133 -13.20 -14.71 -2.37
C ILE A 133 -12.27 -13.59 -2.86
N PHE A 134 -11.31 -13.16 -2.04
CA PHE A 134 -10.30 -12.16 -2.41
C PHE A 134 -9.04 -12.85 -2.93
N GLN A 135 -8.76 -12.68 -4.21
CA GLN A 135 -7.51 -13.13 -4.83
C GLN A 135 -6.43 -12.07 -4.66
N PHE A 136 -5.31 -12.42 -4.03
CA PHE A 136 -4.17 -11.53 -3.89
C PHE A 136 -3.46 -11.35 -5.24
N GLU A 137 -3.32 -10.11 -5.69
CA GLU A 137 -2.69 -9.77 -6.97
C GLU A 137 -1.29 -9.15 -6.82
N GLY A 138 -0.82 -9.01 -5.59
CA GLY A 138 0.50 -8.44 -5.29
C GLY A 138 0.46 -6.94 -4.99
N ILE A 139 1.58 -6.27 -5.22
CA ILE A 139 1.72 -4.82 -5.02
C ILE A 139 1.17 -4.10 -6.25
N ALA A 140 0.24 -3.17 -6.06
CA ALA A 140 -0.26 -2.31 -7.14
C ALA A 140 0.55 -1.02 -7.30
N PHE A 141 1.02 -0.43 -6.20
CA PHE A 141 1.83 0.79 -6.16
C PHE A 141 2.44 0.98 -4.76
N TYR A 142 3.21 2.05 -4.59
CA TYR A 142 3.82 2.48 -3.34
C TYR A 142 3.25 3.83 -2.90
N ALA A 143 3.07 4.00 -1.59
CA ALA A 143 2.54 5.24 -1.00
C ALA A 143 3.17 5.51 0.37
N ASN A 144 2.97 6.71 0.91
CA ASN A 144 3.38 7.06 2.26
C ASN A 144 2.27 6.75 3.27
N LEU A 145 2.63 6.35 4.49
CA LEU A 145 1.69 6.26 5.61
C LEU A 145 1.60 7.53 6.46
N ALA A 146 2.44 8.52 6.15
CA ALA A 146 2.49 9.78 6.86
C ALA A 146 2.39 10.95 5.88
N PRO A 147 1.87 12.11 6.32
CA PRO A 147 1.91 13.33 5.51
C PRO A 147 3.33 13.66 5.09
N ALA A 148 3.50 14.02 3.82
CA ALA A 148 4.75 14.55 3.29
C ALA A 148 4.48 15.70 2.32
N ARG A 149 5.49 16.52 2.06
CA ARG A 149 5.39 17.62 1.11
C ARG A 149 4.97 17.09 -0.27
N GLY A 150 3.93 17.69 -0.84
CA GLY A 150 3.40 17.30 -2.14
C GLY A 150 2.48 16.08 -2.13
N LEU A 151 2.19 15.51 -0.95
CA LEU A 151 1.23 14.42 -0.79
C LEU A 151 -0.02 14.88 -0.04
N SER A 152 -1.15 14.36 -0.48
CA SER A 152 -2.48 14.55 0.11
C SER A 152 -3.02 13.20 0.60
N PRO A 153 -3.84 13.18 1.65
CA PRO A 153 -4.44 11.95 2.16
C PRO A 153 -5.37 11.32 1.13
N VAL A 154 -5.31 9.99 1.01
CA VAL A 154 -6.30 9.18 0.30
C VAL A 154 -7.23 8.57 1.33
N TYR A 155 -8.49 8.95 1.24
CA TYR A 155 -9.58 8.54 2.10
C TYR A 155 -10.18 7.23 1.61
N ARG A 156 -10.44 6.31 2.55
CA ARG A 156 -11.11 5.04 2.30
C ARG A 156 -12.53 5.07 2.86
N PHE A 157 -13.46 4.52 2.09
CA PHE A 157 -14.84 4.31 2.49
C PHE A 157 -15.25 2.87 2.24
N TYR A 158 -16.00 2.31 3.16
CA TYR A 158 -16.62 0.99 3.04
C TYR A 158 -18.09 1.13 2.66
N ASN A 159 -18.50 0.55 1.54
CA ASN A 159 -19.91 0.48 1.17
C ASN A 159 -20.59 -0.71 1.84
N THR A 160 -21.44 -0.43 2.83
CA THR A 160 -22.16 -1.44 3.62
C THR A 160 -23.19 -2.25 2.84
N GLN A 161 -23.62 -1.77 1.66
CA GLN A 161 -24.59 -2.47 0.83
C GLN A 161 -23.92 -3.43 -0.16
N THR A 162 -22.76 -3.06 -0.70
CA THR A 162 -22.08 -3.83 -1.76
C THR A 162 -20.84 -4.58 -1.27
N GLY A 163 -20.34 -4.26 -0.07
CA GLY A 163 -19.12 -4.84 0.47
C GLY A 163 -17.84 -4.38 -0.26
N VAL A 164 -17.89 -3.29 -1.02
CA VAL A 164 -16.72 -2.77 -1.77
C VAL A 164 -16.24 -1.45 -1.21
N HIS A 165 -15.01 -1.08 -1.56
CA HIS A 165 -14.37 0.12 -1.06
C HIS A 165 -14.29 1.22 -2.12
N LEU A 166 -14.42 2.47 -1.68
CA LEU A 166 -14.14 3.66 -2.47
C LEU A 166 -12.92 4.37 -1.90
N PHE A 167 -12.02 4.76 -2.79
CA PHE A 167 -10.82 5.55 -2.52
C PHE A 167 -10.91 6.91 -3.22
N THR A 168 -10.67 7.97 -2.46
CA THR A 168 -10.64 9.35 -2.98
C THR A 168 -9.53 10.16 -2.32
N ILE A 169 -8.82 10.98 -3.10
CA ILE A 169 -7.86 11.96 -2.57
C ILE A 169 -8.51 13.32 -2.33
N SER A 170 -9.74 13.52 -2.82
CA SER A 170 -10.43 14.80 -2.78
C SER A 170 -11.14 15.00 -1.45
N GLU A 171 -10.82 16.10 -0.79
CA GLU A 171 -11.51 16.53 0.42
C GLU A 171 -12.99 16.88 0.12
N SER A 172 -13.21 17.45 -1.06
CA SER A 172 -14.55 17.82 -1.55
C SER A 172 -15.41 16.58 -1.82
N GLU A 173 -14.86 15.57 -2.49
CA GLU A 173 -15.54 14.29 -2.71
C GLU A 173 -15.82 13.57 -1.39
N LYS A 174 -14.82 13.48 -0.49
CA LYS A 174 -14.99 12.90 0.85
C LYS A 174 -16.18 13.51 1.59
N THR A 175 -16.22 14.85 1.65
CA THR A 175 -17.29 15.59 2.34
C THR A 175 -18.65 15.36 1.69
N ASN A 176 -18.70 15.30 0.35
CA ASN A 176 -19.92 15.03 -0.39
C ASN A 176 -20.46 13.62 -0.13
N ILE A 177 -19.58 12.61 -0.13
CA ILE A 177 -19.96 11.22 0.17
C ILE A 177 -20.52 11.11 1.58
N GLN A 178 -19.81 11.65 2.59
CA GLN A 178 -20.26 11.60 3.98
C GLN A 178 -21.63 12.27 4.19
N LYS A 179 -21.90 13.34 3.44
CA LYS A 179 -23.15 14.11 3.56
C LYS A 179 -24.31 13.44 2.83
N ASN A 180 -24.08 12.92 1.63
CA ASN A 180 -25.16 12.61 0.68
C ASN A 180 -25.31 11.11 0.41
N ILE A 181 -24.38 10.26 0.83
CA ILE A 181 -24.36 8.83 0.46
C ILE A 181 -24.20 7.95 1.71
N PRO A 182 -25.26 7.76 2.51
CA PRO A 182 -25.18 7.20 3.86
C PRO A 182 -24.72 5.73 3.95
N GLN A 183 -24.72 4.99 2.85
CA GLN A 183 -24.23 3.61 2.82
C GLN A 183 -22.70 3.48 2.83
N PHE A 184 -21.97 4.57 2.54
CA PHE A 184 -20.52 4.60 2.64
C PHE A 184 -20.09 5.03 4.05
N LEU A 185 -19.50 4.10 4.79
CA LEU A 185 -18.86 4.38 6.07
C LEU A 185 -17.45 4.90 5.83
N TYR A 186 -17.13 6.05 6.41
CA TYR A 186 -15.78 6.60 6.37
C TYR A 186 -14.85 5.78 7.26
N GLU A 187 -13.77 5.26 6.68
CA GLU A 187 -12.82 4.40 7.36
C GLU A 187 -11.53 5.13 7.76
N GLY A 188 -11.34 6.37 7.29
CA GLY A 188 -10.14 7.15 7.59
C GLY A 188 -9.21 7.31 6.39
N ILE A 189 -7.96 7.63 6.69
CA ILE A 189 -6.89 7.80 5.71
C ILE A 189 -6.23 6.43 5.50
N ALA A 190 -6.25 5.92 4.26
CA ALA A 190 -5.57 4.68 3.92
C ALA A 190 -4.07 4.87 3.70
N TYR A 191 -3.68 5.95 3.02
CA TYR A 191 -2.30 6.31 2.69
C TYR A 191 -2.27 7.75 2.14
N TYR A 192 -1.09 8.25 1.81
CA TYR A 192 -0.86 9.57 1.21
C TYR A 192 -0.28 9.41 -0.19
N ALA A 193 -0.85 10.13 -1.16
CA ALA A 193 -0.51 10.08 -2.59
C ALA A 193 -0.48 11.49 -3.20
N SER A 194 -0.16 11.61 -4.49
CA SER A 194 -0.09 12.90 -5.17
C SER A 194 -1.40 13.26 -5.87
N GLN A 195 -1.79 14.53 -5.81
CA GLN A 195 -2.91 15.09 -6.60
C GLN A 195 -2.50 15.49 -8.02
N VAL A 196 -1.20 15.51 -8.31
CA VAL A 196 -0.66 15.90 -9.62
C VAL A 196 0.31 14.84 -10.14
N THR A 197 0.52 14.81 -11.46
CA THR A 197 1.57 13.96 -12.03
C THR A 197 2.95 14.44 -11.55
N ALA A 198 3.74 13.51 -11.03
CA ALA A 198 5.15 13.70 -10.68
C ALA A 198 6.03 12.59 -11.27
N ALA A 199 7.35 12.81 -11.30
CA ALA A 199 8.30 11.82 -11.78
C ALA A 199 8.13 10.47 -11.04
N GLY A 200 8.00 9.37 -11.79
CA GLY A 200 7.80 8.02 -11.27
C GLY A 200 6.38 7.73 -10.72
N THR A 201 5.45 8.68 -10.83
CA THR A 201 4.04 8.40 -10.53
C THR A 201 3.30 7.88 -11.76
N SER A 202 2.30 7.03 -11.54
CA SER A 202 1.25 6.79 -12.53
C SER A 202 -0.11 7.12 -11.95
N SER A 203 -1.06 7.36 -12.85
CA SER A 203 -2.45 7.57 -12.48
C SER A 203 -3.04 6.26 -11.96
N ILE A 204 -3.64 6.31 -10.78
CA ILE A 204 -4.61 5.31 -10.35
C ILE A 204 -5.94 5.69 -11.00
N ARG A 205 -6.28 4.99 -12.08
CA ARG A 205 -7.51 5.22 -12.84
C ARG A 205 -8.69 4.62 -12.12
N ARG A 206 -9.80 5.35 -12.11
CA ARG A 206 -11.06 4.96 -11.50
C ARG A 206 -12.15 4.90 -12.56
N PHE A 207 -12.91 3.81 -12.52
CA PHE A 207 -14.04 3.57 -13.41
C PHE A 207 -15.28 3.32 -12.57
N LEU A 208 -16.39 3.98 -12.85
CA LEU A 208 -17.69 3.61 -12.30
C LEU A 208 -18.27 2.43 -13.09
N VAL A 209 -18.53 1.33 -12.41
CA VAL A 209 -19.28 0.20 -12.96
C VAL A 209 -20.77 0.49 -12.78
N ARG A 210 -21.38 1.19 -13.75
CA ARG A 210 -22.73 1.78 -13.59
C ARG A 210 -23.79 0.78 -13.17
N ASP A 211 -23.80 -0.41 -13.77
CA ASP A 211 -24.78 -1.45 -13.44
C ASP A 211 -24.63 -1.98 -12.01
N LYS A 212 -23.47 -1.72 -11.39
CA LYS A 212 -23.13 -2.22 -10.06
C LYS A 212 -23.07 -1.17 -8.96
N GLY A 213 -22.96 0.11 -9.31
CA GLY A 213 -22.92 1.20 -8.33
C GLY A 213 -21.66 1.19 -7.45
N PHE A 214 -20.54 0.75 -8.03
CA PHE A 214 -19.23 0.81 -7.38
C PHE A 214 -18.11 1.06 -8.38
N HIS A 215 -16.89 1.27 -7.85
CA HIS A 215 -15.73 1.62 -8.64
C HIS A 215 -14.76 0.46 -8.88
N PHE A 216 -14.18 0.45 -10.06
CA PHE A 216 -13.01 -0.34 -10.43
C PHE A 216 -11.78 0.57 -10.48
N TYR A 217 -10.65 0.09 -9.97
CA TYR A 217 -9.40 0.84 -9.91
C TYR A 217 -8.26 0.08 -10.57
N THR A 218 -7.39 0.79 -11.28
CA THR A 218 -6.17 0.22 -11.85
C THR A 218 -5.03 1.23 -11.93
N SER A 219 -3.81 0.76 -11.67
CA SER A 219 -2.56 1.49 -11.94
C SER A 219 -1.98 1.19 -13.33
N SER A 220 -2.52 0.21 -14.08
CA SER A 220 -2.05 -0.14 -15.42
C SER A 220 -2.75 0.68 -16.49
N ALA A 221 -1.96 1.43 -17.26
CA ALA A 221 -2.46 2.19 -18.41
C ALA A 221 -3.05 1.27 -19.48
N GLU A 222 -2.48 0.07 -19.65
CA GLU A 222 -2.94 -0.94 -20.60
C GLU A 222 -4.27 -1.57 -20.16
N GLU A 223 -4.44 -1.84 -18.86
CA GLU A 223 -5.72 -2.29 -18.30
C GLU A 223 -6.80 -1.22 -18.48
N ALA A 224 -6.50 0.03 -18.14
CA ALA A 224 -7.42 1.16 -18.35
C ALA A 224 -7.78 1.34 -19.84
N ALA A 225 -6.82 1.18 -20.76
CA ALA A 225 -7.07 1.25 -22.20
C ALA A 225 -7.96 0.08 -22.68
N ARG A 226 -7.74 -1.13 -22.19
CA ARG A 226 -8.58 -2.30 -22.51
C ARG A 226 -10.01 -2.09 -22.00
N ILE A 227 -10.20 -1.67 -20.75
CA ILE A 227 -11.53 -1.42 -20.17
C ILE A 227 -12.32 -0.42 -21.02
N ARG A 228 -11.71 0.73 -21.37
CA ARG A 228 -12.34 1.73 -22.25
C ARG A 228 -12.74 1.17 -23.62
N ALA A 229 -11.95 0.26 -24.16
CA ALA A 229 -12.18 -0.31 -25.48
C ALA A 229 -13.22 -1.43 -25.48
N THR A 230 -13.33 -2.20 -24.40
CA THR A 230 -14.09 -3.47 -24.40
C THR A 230 -15.26 -3.53 -23.43
N LEU A 231 -15.33 -2.62 -22.44
CA LEU A 231 -16.33 -2.67 -21.36
C LEU A 231 -17.16 -1.36 -21.31
N PRO A 232 -18.21 -1.22 -22.13
CA PRO A 232 -18.99 0.03 -22.25
C PRO A 232 -19.78 0.41 -20.98
N ASN A 233 -19.97 -0.51 -20.04
CA ASN A 233 -20.62 -0.22 -18.75
C ASN A 233 -19.65 0.30 -17.67
N TYR A 234 -18.36 0.45 -18.00
CA TYR A 234 -17.34 1.06 -17.15
C TYR A 234 -17.14 2.50 -17.62
N ILE A 235 -17.64 3.46 -16.84
CA ILE A 235 -17.46 4.88 -17.13
C ILE A 235 -16.10 5.30 -16.57
N ASP A 236 -15.20 5.74 -17.46
CA ASP A 236 -13.90 6.28 -17.05
C ASP A 236 -14.10 7.64 -16.37
N GLU A 237 -13.87 7.68 -15.06
CA GLU A 237 -13.98 8.90 -14.25
C GLU A 237 -12.66 9.69 -14.20
N GLY A 238 -11.60 9.20 -14.85
CA GLY A 238 -10.30 9.83 -14.82
C GLY A 238 -9.35 9.27 -13.74
N PRO A 239 -8.29 10.02 -13.43
CA PRO A 239 -7.44 9.77 -12.27
C PRO A 239 -8.24 9.92 -10.97
N ALA A 240 -8.19 8.94 -10.08
CA ALA A 240 -8.54 9.17 -8.67
C ALA A 240 -7.42 9.97 -7.98
N TYR A 241 -6.17 9.59 -8.23
CA TYR A 241 -4.95 10.24 -7.76
C TYR A 241 -3.74 9.67 -8.51
N PHE A 242 -2.54 10.16 -8.19
CA PHE A 242 -1.27 9.70 -8.73
C PHE A 242 -0.43 9.05 -7.62
N ALA A 243 0.03 7.82 -7.86
CA ALA A 243 0.81 7.07 -6.90
C ALA A 243 2.13 6.62 -7.52
N LEU A 244 3.13 6.35 -6.69
CA LEU A 244 4.42 5.84 -7.15
C LEU A 244 4.22 4.41 -7.60
N THR A 245 4.16 4.20 -8.90
CA THR A 245 4.18 2.86 -9.48
C THR A 245 5.63 2.46 -9.68
N SER A 246 5.88 1.20 -9.99
CA SER A 246 7.22 0.64 -10.21
C SER A 246 8.09 1.31 -11.29
N THR A 247 7.68 2.47 -11.83
CA THR A 247 8.54 3.36 -12.62
C THR A 247 9.31 4.36 -11.75
N TRP A 248 9.00 4.47 -10.45
CA TRP A 248 9.86 5.17 -9.48
C TRP A 248 10.89 4.22 -8.90
N THR A 249 12.12 4.39 -9.38
CA THR A 249 13.34 3.80 -8.83
C THR A 249 13.76 4.59 -7.59
N GLN A 250 13.55 4.03 -6.40
CA GLN A 250 14.75 3.93 -5.57
C GLN A 250 15.57 2.85 -6.25
N PRO A 251 16.82 3.13 -6.71
CA PRO A 251 17.75 2.06 -6.93
C PRO A 251 17.68 1.24 -5.65
N VAL A 252 17.32 -0.02 -5.77
CA VAL A 252 17.61 -0.94 -4.69
C VAL A 252 19.13 -1.03 -4.67
N ASP A 253 19.75 -0.05 -3.99
CA ASP A 253 21.19 0.00 -3.70
C ASP A 253 21.43 -0.97 -2.54
N VAL A 254 21.03 -2.21 -2.80
CA VAL A 254 21.20 -3.34 -1.91
C VAL A 254 22.13 -4.26 -2.64
N ASP A 255 23.33 -4.36 -2.08
CA ASP A 255 24.23 -5.44 -2.38
C ASP A 255 23.66 -6.71 -1.74
N LEU A 256 23.05 -7.56 -2.57
CA LEU A 256 22.49 -8.85 -2.17
C LEU A 256 23.59 -9.85 -1.81
N THR A 257 24.82 -9.63 -2.29
CA THR A 257 25.94 -10.55 -2.11
C THR A 257 26.55 -10.48 -0.71
N ILE A 258 26.14 -9.48 0.09
CA ILE A 258 26.57 -9.37 1.48
C ILE A 258 25.85 -10.41 2.35
N GLY A 259 26.62 -11.39 2.79
CA GLY A 259 26.20 -12.35 3.82
C GLY A 259 25.34 -13.48 3.29
N SER A 260 24.45 -13.98 4.14
CA SER A 260 23.54 -15.07 3.83
C SER A 260 22.17 -14.76 4.38
N TRP A 261 21.14 -15.10 3.62
CA TRP A 261 19.77 -14.85 3.98
C TRP A 261 19.19 -16.12 4.60
N VAL A 262 18.77 -16.04 5.85
CA VAL A 262 18.14 -17.16 6.56
C VAL A 262 16.71 -17.31 6.05
N LEU A 263 16.44 -18.46 5.45
CA LEU A 263 15.20 -18.76 4.77
C LEU A 263 14.28 -19.56 5.70
N THR A 264 13.03 -19.11 5.75
CA THR A 264 11.93 -19.82 6.40
C THR A 264 10.91 -20.19 5.34
N ALA A 265 10.57 -21.47 5.24
CA ALA A 265 9.70 -21.98 4.20
C ALA A 265 8.92 -23.21 4.66
N ARG A 266 7.71 -23.34 4.12
CA ARG A 266 6.82 -24.49 4.35
C ARG A 266 6.11 -24.87 3.06
N ASP A 267 6.14 -26.15 2.72
CA ASP A 267 5.37 -26.68 1.61
C ASP A 267 4.00 -27.23 2.04
N SER A 268 3.16 -27.53 1.05
CA SER A 268 1.82 -28.12 1.25
C SER A 268 1.82 -29.53 1.83
N ALA A 269 2.95 -30.23 1.79
CA ALA A 269 3.14 -31.49 2.52
C ALA A 269 3.56 -31.26 3.98
N ASN A 270 3.52 -30.01 4.44
CA ASN A 270 3.90 -29.58 5.78
C ASN A 270 5.38 -29.80 6.11
N SER A 271 6.24 -30.03 5.11
CA SER A 271 7.69 -30.10 5.33
C SER A 271 8.20 -28.70 5.66
N SER A 272 9.01 -28.61 6.71
CA SER A 272 9.70 -27.38 7.08
C SER A 272 11.06 -27.34 6.41
N TRP A 273 11.32 -26.21 5.76
CA TRP A 273 12.60 -25.87 5.14
C TRP A 273 13.32 -24.76 5.94
N THR A 274 12.89 -24.56 7.19
CA THR A 274 13.40 -23.51 8.08
C THR A 274 14.87 -23.74 8.41
N GLY A 275 15.68 -22.68 8.35
CA GLY A 275 17.12 -22.74 8.56
C GLY A 275 17.93 -22.98 7.28
N SER A 276 17.25 -23.07 6.13
CA SER A 276 17.90 -23.01 4.82
C SER A 276 18.58 -21.65 4.62
N THR A 277 19.58 -21.58 3.74
CA THR A 277 20.26 -20.31 3.42
C THR A 277 20.14 -19.97 1.96
N LEU A 278 19.83 -18.71 1.65
CA LEU A 278 19.89 -18.13 0.32
C LEU A 278 21.13 -17.24 0.25
N VAL A 279 22.01 -17.53 -0.71
CA VAL A 279 23.29 -16.83 -0.90
C VAL A 279 23.36 -16.31 -2.32
N PHE A 280 23.64 -15.02 -2.49
CA PHE A 280 23.86 -14.41 -3.80
C PHE A 280 25.35 -14.36 -4.07
N SER A 281 25.79 -14.93 -5.19
CA SER A 281 27.22 -15.05 -5.53
C SER A 281 27.69 -14.00 -6.53
N GLN A 282 26.78 -13.44 -7.31
CA GLN A 282 27.04 -12.40 -8.29
C GLN A 282 25.84 -11.48 -8.39
N GLN A 283 26.09 -10.19 -8.57
CA GLN A 283 25.07 -9.18 -8.86
C GLN A 283 25.62 -8.21 -9.91
N ALA A 284 24.81 -7.88 -10.91
CA ALA A 284 25.15 -6.91 -11.93
C ALA A 284 23.96 -6.00 -12.24
N VAL A 285 24.23 -4.72 -12.43
CA VAL A 285 23.21 -3.75 -12.86
C VAL A 285 22.88 -4.00 -14.34
N SER A 286 21.60 -4.11 -14.66
CA SER A 286 21.06 -4.31 -16.01
C SER A 286 19.88 -3.38 -16.23
N GLY A 287 20.16 -2.16 -16.73
CA GLY A 287 19.17 -1.10 -16.82
C GLY A 287 18.75 -0.63 -15.42
N GLU A 288 17.45 -0.68 -15.12
CA GLU A 288 16.89 -0.34 -13.81
C GLU A 288 16.86 -1.52 -12.82
N ASN A 289 17.27 -2.71 -13.27
CA ASN A 289 17.19 -3.95 -12.50
C ASN A 289 18.58 -4.44 -12.10
N ASN A 290 18.64 -5.39 -11.17
CA ASN A 290 19.83 -6.14 -10.83
C ASN A 290 19.67 -7.60 -11.26
N THR A 291 20.55 -8.12 -12.11
CA THR A 291 20.64 -9.56 -12.37
C THR A 291 21.57 -10.20 -11.35
N PHE A 292 21.31 -11.46 -11.00
CA PHE A 292 22.11 -12.16 -10.01
C PHE A 292 22.23 -13.67 -10.27
N HIS A 293 23.24 -14.26 -9.64
CA HIS A 293 23.33 -15.70 -9.38
C HIS A 293 23.12 -15.96 -7.90
N ALA A 294 22.36 -17.00 -7.57
CA ALA A 294 22.09 -17.38 -6.19
C ALA A 294 22.12 -18.88 -5.99
N ARG A 295 22.32 -19.31 -4.74
CA ARG A 295 22.20 -20.69 -4.30
C ARG A 295 21.33 -20.74 -3.06
N VAL A 296 20.38 -21.67 -3.05
CA VAL A 296 19.66 -22.06 -1.83
C VAL A 296 20.26 -23.36 -1.31
N ASN A 297 20.79 -23.34 -0.09
CA ASN A 297 21.19 -24.55 0.63
C ASN A 297 20.03 -24.98 1.52
N PHE A 298 19.40 -26.11 1.18
CA PHE A 298 18.21 -26.57 1.87
C PHE A 298 18.55 -27.30 3.16
N VAL A 299 17.81 -26.97 4.20
CA VAL A 299 17.74 -27.71 5.45
C VAL A 299 16.33 -28.27 5.57
N ARG A 300 16.20 -29.58 5.76
CA ARG A 300 14.92 -30.26 5.99
C ARG A 300 14.95 -30.91 7.35
N ASN A 301 13.99 -30.57 8.22
CA ASN A 301 13.92 -31.07 9.59
C ASN A 301 15.24 -30.90 10.38
N GLY A 302 15.93 -29.77 10.18
CA GLY A 302 17.17 -29.45 10.87
C GLY A 302 18.43 -30.12 10.32
N GLN A 303 18.34 -30.88 9.22
CA GLN A 303 19.49 -31.52 8.56
C GLN A 303 19.70 -30.99 7.14
N PRO A 304 20.95 -30.89 6.64
CA PRO A 304 21.22 -30.55 5.24
C PRO A 304 20.51 -31.51 4.26
N TYR A 305 19.90 -30.96 3.21
CA TYR A 305 19.07 -31.71 2.26
C TYR A 305 19.45 -31.42 0.78
N GLY A 306 20.62 -30.86 0.54
CA GLY A 306 21.12 -30.49 -0.79
C GLY A 306 20.93 -29.01 -1.11
N ALA A 307 21.22 -28.63 -2.34
CA ALA A 307 21.16 -27.24 -2.79
C ALA A 307 20.63 -27.11 -4.22
N GLU A 308 20.12 -25.93 -4.54
CA GLU A 308 19.69 -25.52 -5.88
C GLU A 308 20.37 -24.20 -6.26
N ASP A 309 20.79 -24.10 -7.52
CA ASP A 309 21.41 -22.93 -8.11
C ASP A 309 20.42 -22.20 -9.03
N PHE A 310 20.45 -20.87 -8.94
CA PHE A 310 19.50 -19.96 -9.55
C PHE A 310 20.21 -18.84 -10.31
N THR A 311 19.54 -18.39 -11.38
CA THR A 311 19.76 -17.06 -11.94
C THR A 311 18.48 -16.26 -11.79
N GLY A 312 18.58 -14.95 -11.60
CA GLY A 312 17.39 -14.14 -11.39
C GLY A 312 17.58 -12.66 -11.67
N THR A 313 16.47 -11.96 -11.55
CA THR A 313 16.37 -10.51 -11.64
C THR A 313 15.68 -9.98 -10.39
N LEU A 314 16.31 -9.02 -9.73
CA LEU A 314 15.67 -8.13 -8.79
C LEU A 314 15.28 -6.87 -9.55
N TYR A 315 13.98 -6.70 -9.75
CA TYR A 315 13.41 -5.56 -10.43
C TYR A 315 13.50 -4.30 -9.56
N ALA A 316 13.54 -3.13 -10.18
CA ALA A 316 13.43 -1.83 -9.50
C ALA A 316 12.25 -1.76 -8.51
N SER A 317 11.19 -2.51 -8.79
CA SER A 317 10.01 -2.62 -7.93
C SER A 317 10.23 -3.39 -6.63
N GLY A 318 11.44 -3.88 -6.33
CA GLY A 318 11.72 -4.79 -5.23
C GLY A 318 11.23 -6.22 -5.48
N ARG A 319 10.53 -6.49 -6.58
CA ARG A 319 10.16 -7.85 -6.98
C ARG A 319 11.41 -8.62 -7.36
N MET A 320 11.57 -9.80 -6.81
CA MET A 320 12.60 -10.75 -7.21
C MET A 320 11.94 -11.90 -7.96
N GLU A 321 12.50 -12.27 -9.11
CA GLU A 321 12.17 -13.50 -9.81
C GLU A 321 13.46 -14.25 -10.13
N MET A 322 13.55 -15.52 -9.76
CA MET A 322 14.70 -16.37 -10.05
C MET A 322 14.27 -17.75 -10.52
N SER A 323 15.03 -18.30 -11.45
CA SER A 323 14.78 -19.61 -12.08
C SER A 323 15.92 -20.56 -11.74
N GLY A 324 15.57 -21.70 -11.17
CA GLY A 324 16.52 -22.77 -10.85
C GLY A 324 17.01 -23.47 -12.10
N TYR A 325 18.31 -23.72 -12.19
CA TYR A 325 18.92 -24.38 -13.35
C TYR A 325 19.77 -25.61 -12.99
N SER A 326 20.10 -25.82 -11.71
CA SER A 326 20.91 -26.94 -11.26
C SER A 326 20.56 -27.31 -9.82
N VAL A 327 20.53 -28.61 -9.52
CA VAL A 327 20.30 -29.15 -8.16
C VAL A 327 21.41 -30.11 -7.79
N THR A 328 21.67 -30.25 -6.49
CA THR A 328 22.62 -31.25 -5.97
C THR A 328 22.11 -32.67 -6.25
N PRO A 329 22.88 -33.51 -6.96
CA PRO A 329 22.49 -34.89 -7.22
C PRO A 329 22.34 -35.71 -5.94
N GLY A 330 21.48 -36.72 -5.96
CA GLY A 330 21.29 -37.65 -4.82
C GLY A 330 20.23 -37.24 -3.81
N TYR A 331 19.57 -36.08 -4.00
CA TYR A 331 18.41 -35.65 -3.23
C TYR A 331 17.16 -35.58 -4.12
N ASN A 332 15.97 -35.72 -3.53
CA ASN A 332 14.69 -35.53 -4.22
C ASN A 332 14.36 -34.05 -4.41
N LEU A 333 15.30 -33.30 -4.99
CA LEU A 333 15.14 -31.89 -5.37
C LEU A 333 14.83 -31.79 -6.86
N ILE A 334 13.98 -30.82 -7.21
CA ILE A 334 13.70 -30.44 -8.60
C ILE A 334 14.02 -28.96 -8.74
N THR A 335 14.34 -28.53 -9.96
CA THR A 335 14.43 -27.09 -10.22
C THR A 335 13.06 -26.43 -10.07
N ALA A 336 13.05 -25.18 -9.61
CA ALA A 336 11.86 -24.39 -9.39
C ALA A 336 12.08 -22.91 -9.75
N ASN A 337 11.00 -22.22 -10.06
CA ASN A 337 10.97 -20.77 -10.19
C ASN A 337 10.52 -20.17 -8.87
N TRP A 338 11.24 -19.17 -8.38
CA TRP A 338 11.00 -18.53 -7.10
C TRP A 338 10.71 -17.06 -7.32
N ARG A 339 9.74 -16.54 -6.57
CA ARG A 339 9.39 -15.12 -6.56
C ARG A 339 9.30 -14.63 -5.14
N ALA A 340 9.69 -13.39 -4.88
CA ALA A 340 9.47 -12.71 -3.60
C ALA A 340 9.50 -11.19 -3.78
N LEU A 341 9.24 -10.48 -2.70
CA LEU A 341 9.32 -9.04 -2.61
C LEU A 341 10.38 -8.65 -1.59
N LEU A 342 11.40 -7.91 -2.02
CA LEU A 342 12.35 -7.29 -1.11
C LEU A 342 11.68 -6.12 -0.40
N ASN A 343 11.78 -6.08 0.92
CA ASN A 343 11.30 -4.95 1.70
C ASN A 343 12.14 -3.68 1.43
N VAL A 344 11.60 -2.52 1.81
CA VAL A 344 12.26 -1.23 1.57
C VAL A 344 13.56 -1.07 2.35
N ALA A 345 13.73 -1.77 3.48
CA ALA A 345 14.99 -1.79 4.22
C ALA A 345 16.08 -2.64 3.54
N GLY A 346 15.75 -3.35 2.45
CA GLY A 346 16.68 -4.17 1.70
C GLY A 346 17.23 -5.35 2.46
N ASN A 347 16.55 -5.80 3.53
CA ASN A 347 17.05 -6.82 4.45
C ASN A 347 16.10 -8.00 4.67
N GLN A 348 14.94 -7.99 4.02
CA GLN A 348 14.00 -9.10 4.09
C GLN A 348 13.28 -9.33 2.77
N PHE A 349 13.26 -10.57 2.31
CA PHE A 349 12.35 -11.06 1.28
C PHE A 349 11.06 -11.57 1.92
N LEU A 350 9.94 -11.07 1.43
CA LEU A 350 8.59 -11.33 1.88
C LEU A 350 7.76 -11.93 0.74
N ASP A 351 6.61 -12.53 1.09
CA ASP A 351 5.63 -13.05 0.13
C ASP A 351 6.22 -14.01 -0.91
N GLY A 352 7.19 -14.80 -0.46
CA GLY A 352 7.87 -15.74 -1.32
C GLY A 352 6.94 -16.84 -1.81
N THR A 353 6.95 -17.10 -3.10
CA THR A 353 6.28 -18.25 -3.73
C THR A 353 7.29 -19.02 -4.58
N TRP A 354 7.00 -20.31 -4.81
CA TRP A 354 7.77 -21.12 -5.74
C TRP A 354 6.83 -21.95 -6.64
N SER A 355 7.26 -22.22 -7.87
CA SER A 355 6.51 -22.98 -8.85
C SER A 355 7.44 -23.89 -9.64
N ARG A 356 6.88 -24.92 -10.28
CA ARG A 356 7.63 -25.75 -11.21
C ARG A 356 7.98 -24.97 -12.48
N PRO A 357 9.02 -25.38 -13.21
CA PRO A 357 9.36 -24.77 -14.49
C PRO A 357 8.23 -24.83 -15.54
N ASP A 358 7.33 -25.81 -15.43
CA ASP A 358 6.13 -25.95 -16.28
C ASP A 358 4.98 -24.99 -15.90
N GLY A 359 5.22 -24.06 -14.96
CA GLY A 359 4.26 -23.06 -14.51
C GLY A 359 3.27 -23.57 -13.47
N ARG A 360 3.29 -24.85 -13.11
CA ARG A 360 2.43 -25.38 -12.04
C ARG A 360 2.90 -24.83 -10.71
N VAL A 361 2.03 -24.07 -10.05
CA VAL A 361 2.28 -23.55 -8.71
C VAL A 361 2.49 -24.71 -7.76
N ILE A 362 3.59 -24.68 -7.01
CA ILE A 362 3.81 -25.60 -5.91
C ILE A 362 3.29 -24.87 -4.69
N SER A 363 2.29 -25.43 -4.03
CA SER A 363 1.70 -24.79 -2.85
C SER A 363 2.71 -24.74 -1.71
N GLY A 364 3.01 -23.53 -1.25
CA GLY A 364 3.98 -23.23 -0.21
C GLY A 364 4.46 -21.79 -0.29
N ASN A 365 4.96 -21.27 0.84
CA ASN A 365 5.42 -19.89 0.96
C ASN A 365 6.83 -19.86 1.54
N TRP A 366 7.56 -18.78 1.26
CA TRP A 366 8.85 -18.53 1.88
C TRP A 366 9.08 -17.07 2.24
N THR A 367 9.97 -16.86 3.19
CA THR A 367 10.57 -15.56 3.52
C THR A 367 12.06 -15.76 3.73
N ALA A 368 12.83 -14.70 3.60
CA ALA A 368 14.24 -14.74 3.96
C ALA A 368 14.67 -13.42 4.60
N VAL A 369 15.51 -13.48 5.63
CA VAL A 369 16.02 -12.31 6.37
C VAL A 369 17.54 -12.39 6.38
N ARG A 370 18.22 -11.25 6.18
CA ARG A 370 19.67 -11.16 6.37
C ARG A 370 20.04 -10.62 7.74
#